data_AF-A0A1F2QI09-F1
#
_entry.id   AF-A0A1F2QI09-F1
#
_cell.length_a   1.000
_cell.length_b   1.000
_cell.length_c   1.000
_cell.angle_alpha   90.00
_cell.angle_beta   90.00
_cell.angle_gamma   90.00
#
_symmetry.space_group_name_H-M   'P 1'
#
loop_
_entity.id
_entity.type
_entity.pdbx_description
1 polymer ?
#
loop_
_entity_poly.entity_id
_entity_poly.type
_entity_poly.pdbx_seq_one_letter_code
_entity_poly.pdbx_strand_id
1 'polypeptide(L)'
;NHSEALARLWTEVGGKVIDMAEDFPEEKYDFKPTPEVRSFAEQMLHVAGGNYLFMDLAQGKRPGAEDLSREKYKTKAEIVAVLKKSVEEGAAFIRQQGDAGLAKAVKFPWSQTPTNGTGLWGEAIGHVGEHYGQLVVYYRVNGLVPPASRPRR
;
A
#
# COMPACT_ATOMS: atom_id res chain seq x y z
N ASN A 1 -21.91 -7.36 1.30
CA ASN A 1 -21.34 -8.73 1.40
C ASN A 1 -19.89 -8.61 1.88
N HIS A 2 -19.22 -9.73 2.21
CA HIS A 2 -17.92 -9.70 2.90
C HIS A 2 -16.81 -9.05 2.05
N SER A 3 -16.76 -9.39 0.76
CA SER A 3 -15.84 -8.82 -0.22
C SER A 3 -15.95 -7.30 -0.35
N GLU A 4 -17.15 -6.71 -0.38
CA GLU A 4 -17.29 -5.26 -0.44
C GLU A 4 -16.80 -4.56 0.83
N ALA A 5 -17.05 -5.16 2.01
CA ALA A 5 -16.55 -4.61 3.28
C ALA A 5 -15.02 -4.61 3.31
N LEU A 6 -14.39 -5.69 2.84
CA LEU A 6 -12.94 -5.81 2.78
C LEU A 6 -12.33 -4.84 1.74
N ALA A 7 -12.95 -4.71 0.56
CA ALA A 7 -12.55 -3.74 -0.46
C ALA A 7 -12.64 -2.30 0.07
N ARG A 8 -13.66 -1.99 0.89
CA ARG A 8 -13.78 -0.69 1.54
C ARG A 8 -12.63 -0.41 2.50
N LEU A 9 -12.29 -1.37 3.37
CA LEU A 9 -11.17 -1.22 4.32
C LEU A 9 -9.83 -1.04 3.58
N TRP A 10 -9.61 -1.80 2.50
CA TRP A 10 -8.47 -1.64 1.61
C TRP A 10 -8.39 -0.23 1.01
N THR A 11 -9.49 0.25 0.41
CA THR A 11 -9.55 1.59 -0.17
C THR A 11 -9.36 2.68 0.90
N GLU A 12 -9.91 2.51 2.11
CA GLU A 12 -9.75 3.48 3.20
C GLU A 12 -8.29 3.61 3.66
N VAL A 13 -7.56 2.49 3.82
CA VAL A 13 -6.15 2.54 4.25
C VAL A 13 -5.24 3.03 3.12
N GLY A 14 -5.47 2.57 1.88
CA GLY A 14 -4.73 3.01 0.70
C GLY A 14 -4.94 4.51 0.41
N GLY A 15 -6.17 4.99 0.57
CA GLY A 15 -6.52 6.41 0.41
C GLY A 15 -5.72 7.33 1.33
N LYS A 16 -5.51 6.95 2.60
CA LYS A 16 -4.68 7.74 3.53
C LYS A 16 -3.23 7.88 3.05
N VAL A 17 -2.66 6.82 2.49
CA VAL A 17 -1.28 6.85 1.97
C VAL A 17 -1.22 7.66 0.66
N ILE A 18 -2.23 7.52 -0.21
CA ILE A 18 -2.36 8.34 -1.43
C ILE A 18 -2.46 9.82 -1.09
N ASP A 19 -3.33 10.21 -0.16
CA ASP A 19 -3.48 11.60 0.29
C ASP A 19 -2.14 12.14 0.79
N MET A 20 -1.39 11.32 1.56
CA MET A 20 -0.07 11.70 2.05
C MET A 20 0.94 11.84 0.92
N ALA A 21 0.91 10.99 -0.10
CA ALA A 21 1.76 11.11 -1.27
C ALA A 21 1.46 12.42 -2.01
N GLU A 22 0.20 12.67 -2.34
CA GLU A 22 -0.21 13.87 -3.07
C GLU A 22 0.09 15.17 -2.32
N ASP A 23 -0.04 15.18 -0.99
CA ASP A 23 0.15 16.36 -0.17
C ASP A 23 1.63 16.65 0.17
N PHE A 24 2.50 15.64 0.24
CA PHE A 24 3.89 15.85 0.67
C PHE A 24 4.67 16.73 -0.33
N PRO A 25 5.50 17.68 0.11
CA PRO A 25 6.21 18.58 -0.80
C PRO A 25 7.15 17.81 -1.74
N GLU A 26 7.11 18.12 -3.03
CA GLU A 26 7.84 17.38 -4.06
C GLU A 26 9.35 17.46 -3.85
N GLU A 27 9.86 18.62 -3.44
CA GLU A 27 11.27 18.84 -3.11
C GLU A 27 11.76 18.00 -1.92
N LYS A 28 10.83 17.40 -1.15
CA LYS A 28 11.13 16.54 -0.02
C LYS A 28 10.91 15.06 -0.30
N TYR A 29 10.57 14.65 -1.53
CA TYR A 29 10.30 13.24 -1.83
C TYR A 29 11.48 12.30 -1.54
N ASP A 30 12.71 12.80 -1.65
CA ASP A 30 13.92 12.04 -1.32
C ASP A 30 14.36 12.19 0.15
N PHE A 31 13.57 12.86 0.99
CA PHE A 31 13.82 12.98 2.42
C PHE A 31 13.86 11.61 3.10
N LYS A 32 14.90 11.42 3.93
CA LYS A 32 15.07 10.28 4.84
C LYS A 32 15.13 10.78 6.28
N PRO A 33 14.36 10.20 7.23
CA PRO A 33 14.49 10.52 8.65
C PRO A 33 15.89 10.21 9.19
N THR A 34 16.45 9.05 8.80
CA THR A 34 17.84 8.65 9.03
C THR A 34 18.37 7.92 7.79
N PRO A 35 19.70 7.83 7.57
CA PRO A 35 20.28 7.20 6.38
C PRO A 35 19.83 5.75 6.13
N GLU A 36 19.53 5.00 7.19
CA GLU A 36 19.16 3.58 7.18
C GLU A 36 17.71 3.34 6.75
N VAL A 37 16.87 4.37 6.77
CA VAL A 37 15.45 4.27 6.45
C VAL A 37 15.20 4.70 5.00
N ARG A 38 14.24 4.07 4.33
CA ARG A 38 13.76 4.46 2.99
C ARG A 38 13.38 5.94 2.94
N SER A 39 13.61 6.59 1.79
CA SER A 39 13.08 7.92 1.53
C SER A 39 11.55 7.91 1.43
N PHE A 40 10.93 9.09 1.49
CA PHE A 40 9.47 9.19 1.33
C PHE A 40 9.00 8.56 0.00
N ALA A 41 9.70 8.85 -1.10
CA ALA A 41 9.49 8.27 -2.42
C ALA A 41 9.63 6.74 -2.42
N GLU A 42 10.71 6.23 -1.82
CA GLU A 42 10.97 4.79 -1.70
C GLU A 42 9.88 4.08 -0.88
N GLN A 43 9.29 4.75 0.11
CA GLN A 43 8.16 4.20 0.87
C GLN A 43 6.90 4.06 0.02
N MET A 44 6.56 5.05 -0.82
CA MET A 44 5.38 4.97 -1.70
C MET A 44 5.53 3.82 -2.70
N LEU A 45 6.72 3.69 -3.29
CA LEU A 45 7.04 2.59 -4.21
C LEU A 45 7.02 1.23 -3.51
N HIS A 46 7.51 1.16 -2.26
CA HIS A 46 7.44 -0.05 -1.45
C HIS A 46 6.00 -0.46 -1.13
N VAL A 47 5.13 0.48 -0.77
CA VAL A 47 3.70 0.21 -0.57
C VAL A 47 3.06 -0.30 -1.86
N ALA A 48 3.27 0.38 -2.99
CA ALA A 48 2.74 -0.07 -4.28
C ALA A 48 3.24 -1.48 -4.65
N GLY A 49 4.52 -1.77 -4.43
CA GLY A 49 5.11 -3.08 -4.70
C GLY A 49 4.55 -4.17 -3.78
N GLY A 50 4.32 -3.83 -2.51
CA GLY A 50 3.61 -4.70 -1.55
C GLY A 50 2.21 -5.04 -2.03
N ASN A 51 1.45 -4.05 -2.49
CA ASN A 51 0.11 -4.25 -3.04
C ASN A 51 0.11 -5.25 -4.22
N TYR A 52 1.04 -5.08 -5.16
CA TYR A 52 1.22 -6.02 -6.28
C TYR A 52 1.61 -7.42 -5.82
N LEU A 53 2.52 -7.53 -4.85
CA LEU A 53 2.90 -8.81 -4.26
C LEU A 53 1.69 -9.53 -3.65
N PHE A 54 0.82 -8.84 -2.91
CA PHE A 54 -0.38 -9.47 -2.35
C PHE A 54 -1.37 -9.91 -3.44
N MET A 55 -1.52 -9.12 -4.51
CA MET A 55 -2.33 -9.52 -5.67
C MET A 55 -1.76 -10.74 -6.39
N ASP A 56 -0.44 -10.85 -6.54
CA ASP A 56 0.20 -12.04 -7.12
C ASP A 56 -0.08 -13.29 -6.28
N LEU A 57 0.04 -13.18 -4.96
CA LEU A 57 -0.24 -14.28 -4.04
C LEU A 57 -1.70 -14.74 -4.11
N ALA A 58 -2.65 -13.80 -4.15
CA ALA A 58 -4.06 -14.13 -4.31
C ALA A 58 -4.38 -14.82 -5.65
N GLN A 59 -3.55 -14.59 -6.68
CA GLN A 59 -3.66 -15.24 -7.98
C GLN A 59 -2.86 -16.56 -8.06
N GLY A 60 -2.10 -16.92 -7.02
CA GLY A 60 -1.18 -18.06 -7.05
C GLY A 60 0.01 -17.86 -8.00
N LYS A 61 0.35 -16.61 -8.32
CA LYS A 61 1.47 -16.23 -9.17
C LYS A 61 2.76 -16.10 -8.35
N ARG A 62 3.90 -16.03 -9.03
CA ARG A 62 5.19 -15.71 -8.40
C ARG A 62 5.13 -14.26 -7.89
N PRO A 63 5.33 -14.02 -6.58
CA PRO A 63 5.23 -12.67 -6.01
C PRO A 63 6.41 -11.78 -6.41
N GLY A 64 6.14 -10.47 -6.50
CA GLY A 64 7.18 -9.43 -6.57
C GLY A 64 7.86 -9.34 -7.93
N ALA A 65 7.10 -9.58 -9.01
CA ALA A 65 7.61 -9.39 -10.37
C ALA A 65 7.87 -7.91 -10.70
N GLU A 66 7.13 -7.01 -10.04
CA GLU A 66 7.11 -5.60 -10.38
C GLU A 66 8.30 -4.86 -9.75
N ASP A 67 9.21 -4.41 -10.62
CA ASP A 67 10.36 -3.60 -10.22
C ASP A 67 9.98 -2.12 -10.11
N LEU A 68 9.55 -1.75 -8.91
CA LEU A 68 9.22 -0.38 -8.52
C LEU A 68 10.39 0.25 -7.77
N SER A 69 11.41 0.67 -8.50
CA SER A 69 12.59 1.34 -7.93
C SER A 69 12.57 2.85 -8.17
N ARG A 70 13.23 3.59 -7.29
CA ARG A 70 13.40 5.05 -7.41
C ARG A 70 14.13 5.45 -8.69
N GLU A 71 14.98 4.56 -9.23
CA GLU A 71 15.69 4.77 -10.49
C GLU A 71 14.74 4.82 -11.70
N LYS A 72 13.66 4.05 -11.64
CA LYS A 72 12.62 3.96 -12.68
C LYS A 72 11.54 5.01 -12.52
N TYR A 73 11.14 5.30 -11.27
CA TYR A 73 10.08 6.24 -10.94
C TYR A 73 10.71 7.55 -10.45
N LYS A 74 10.85 8.51 -11.37
CA LYS A 74 11.71 9.68 -11.18
C LYS A 74 10.98 10.85 -10.53
N THR A 75 9.69 10.97 -10.78
CA THR A 75 8.88 12.12 -10.39
C THR A 75 7.82 11.76 -9.35
N LYS A 76 7.38 12.76 -8.59
CA LYS A 76 6.24 12.65 -7.69
C LYS A 76 5.00 12.12 -8.43
N ALA A 77 4.74 12.63 -9.63
CA ALA A 77 3.59 12.25 -10.44
C ALA A 77 3.58 10.74 -10.79
N GLU A 78 4.71 10.20 -11.25
CA GLU A 78 4.83 8.77 -11.58
C GLU A 78 4.63 7.88 -10.35
N ILE A 79 5.22 8.27 -9.20
CA ILE A 79 5.11 7.53 -7.94
C ILE A 79 3.66 7.53 -7.43
N VAL A 80 3.00 8.69 -7.43
CA VAL A 80 1.59 8.80 -7.04
C VAL A 80 0.71 7.98 -7.97
N ALA A 81 0.97 8.02 -9.28
CA ALA A 81 0.19 7.28 -10.26
C ALA A 81 0.26 5.76 -10.04
N VAL A 82 1.45 5.20 -9.84
CA VAL A 82 1.59 3.74 -9.60
C VAL A 82 1.00 3.33 -8.25
N LEU A 83 1.14 4.16 -7.21
CA LEU A 83 0.52 3.91 -5.92
C LEU A 83 -1.01 3.86 -6.05
N LYS A 84 -1.63 4.88 -6.66
CA LYS A 84 -3.08 4.93 -6.91
C LYS A 84 -3.56 3.70 -7.67
N LYS A 85 -2.88 3.39 -8.79
CA LYS A 85 -3.21 2.23 -9.61
C LYS A 85 -3.17 0.93 -8.81
N SER A 86 -2.14 0.72 -7.98
CA SER A 86 -2.02 -0.49 -7.16
C SER A 86 -3.18 -0.65 -6.15
N VAL A 87 -3.67 0.46 -5.59
CA VAL A 87 -4.81 0.45 -4.65
C VAL A 87 -6.12 0.21 -5.40
N GLU A 88 -6.32 0.86 -6.54
CA GLU A 88 -7.51 0.69 -7.39
C GLU A 88 -7.64 -0.76 -7.91
N GLU A 89 -6.55 -1.31 -8.43
CA GLU A 89 -6.49 -2.70 -8.91
C GLU A 89 -6.73 -3.68 -7.77
N GLY A 90 -6.15 -3.45 -6.59
CA GLY A 90 -6.41 -4.27 -5.41
C GLY A 90 -7.88 -4.27 -5.00
N ALA A 91 -8.52 -3.09 -4.97
CA ALA A 91 -9.94 -2.98 -4.64
C ALA A 91 -10.84 -3.69 -5.66
N ALA A 92 -10.55 -3.53 -6.96
CA ALA A 92 -11.25 -4.22 -8.04
C ALA A 92 -11.08 -5.74 -7.92
N PHE A 93 -9.87 -6.20 -7.58
CA PHE A 93 -9.57 -7.61 -7.46
C PHE A 93 -10.26 -8.26 -6.25
N ILE A 94 -10.30 -7.61 -5.08
CA ILE A 94 -11.08 -8.08 -3.92
C ILE A 94 -12.55 -8.29 -4.31
N ARG A 95 -13.15 -7.33 -5.02
CA ARG A 95 -14.54 -7.43 -5.51
C ARG A 95 -14.72 -8.56 -6.50
N GLN A 96 -13.78 -8.73 -7.43
CA GLN A 96 -13.81 -9.80 -8.43
C GLN A 96 -13.74 -11.18 -7.80
N GLN A 97 -12.91 -11.36 -6.76
CA GLN A 97 -12.84 -12.63 -6.03
C GLN A 97 -14.19 -13.00 -5.42
N GLY A 98 -14.92 -12.01 -4.89
CA GLY A 98 -16.16 -12.21 -4.15
C GLY A 98 -15.96 -13.08 -2.91
N ASP A 99 -17.05 -13.35 -2.18
CA ASP A 99 -16.97 -14.07 -0.91
C ASP A 99 -16.44 -15.51 -1.09
N ALA A 100 -16.81 -16.17 -2.20
CA ALA A 100 -16.33 -17.51 -2.54
C ALA A 100 -14.83 -17.54 -2.89
N GLY A 101 -14.31 -16.51 -3.57
CA GLY A 101 -12.88 -16.41 -3.87
C GLY A 101 -12.06 -16.14 -2.61
N LEU A 102 -12.57 -15.28 -1.72
CA LEU A 102 -11.92 -14.97 -0.44
C LEU A 102 -11.85 -16.15 0.53
N ALA A 103 -12.73 -17.15 0.38
CA ALA A 103 -12.70 -18.38 1.16
C ALA A 103 -11.64 -19.39 0.68
N LYS A 104 -11.08 -19.23 -0.54
CA LYS A 104 -10.07 -20.15 -1.09
C LYS A 104 -8.76 -20.04 -0.31
N ALA A 105 -8.09 -21.18 -0.14
CA ALA A 105 -6.79 -21.25 0.51
C ALA A 105 -5.72 -20.48 -0.30
N VAL A 106 -4.85 -19.79 0.41
CA VAL A 106 -3.67 -19.09 -0.11
C VAL A 106 -2.47 -19.55 0.71
N LYS A 107 -1.36 -19.86 0.03
CA LYS A 107 -0.11 -20.25 0.70
C LYS A 107 0.94 -19.17 0.49
N PHE A 108 1.44 -18.61 1.58
CA PHE A 108 2.63 -17.76 1.54
C PHE A 108 3.88 -18.61 1.29
N PRO A 109 4.80 -18.21 0.39
CA PRO A 109 6.06 -18.93 0.17
C PRO A 109 6.93 -19.07 1.43
N TRP A 110 6.78 -18.15 2.38
CA TRP A 110 7.56 -18.08 3.63
C TRP A 110 6.82 -18.65 4.86
N SER A 111 5.58 -19.15 4.71
CA SER A 111 4.82 -19.76 5.82
C SER A 111 4.45 -21.20 5.50
N GLN A 112 4.59 -22.08 6.50
CA GLN A 112 4.08 -23.45 6.41
C GLN A 112 2.58 -23.54 6.70
N THR A 113 2.00 -22.52 7.35
CA THR A 113 0.58 -22.48 7.67
C THR A 113 -0.16 -21.70 6.57
N PRO A 114 -1.07 -22.34 5.82
CA PRO A 114 -1.86 -21.65 4.81
C PRO A 114 -2.87 -20.69 5.46
N THR A 115 -3.24 -19.66 4.72
CA THR A 115 -4.34 -18.75 5.05
C THR A 115 -5.44 -18.88 3.99
N ASN A 116 -6.43 -18.00 3.99
CA ASN A 116 -7.37 -17.82 2.89
C ASN A 116 -7.28 -16.40 2.33
N GLY A 117 -8.04 -16.09 1.28
CA GLY A 117 -8.06 -14.76 0.69
C GLY A 117 -8.41 -13.64 1.69
N THR A 118 -9.29 -13.90 2.66
CA THR A 118 -9.60 -12.92 3.71
C THR A 118 -8.39 -12.62 4.58
N GLY A 119 -7.67 -13.65 5.04
CA GLY A 119 -6.46 -13.47 5.83
C GLY A 119 -5.34 -12.79 5.03
N LEU A 120 -5.16 -13.16 3.76
CA LEU A 120 -4.20 -12.52 2.86
C LEU A 120 -4.43 -11.00 2.76
N TRP A 121 -5.67 -10.57 2.51
CA TRP A 121 -5.99 -9.15 2.42
C TRP A 121 -5.96 -8.45 3.78
N GLY A 122 -6.21 -9.17 4.88
CA GLY A 122 -5.96 -8.67 6.23
C GLY A 122 -4.49 -8.29 6.45
N GLU A 123 -3.56 -9.16 6.04
CA GLU A 123 -2.12 -8.86 6.06
C GLU A 123 -1.77 -7.68 5.15
N ALA A 124 -2.36 -7.60 3.96
CA ALA A 124 -2.14 -6.50 3.03
C ALA A 124 -2.61 -5.14 3.60
N ILE A 125 -3.79 -5.10 4.22
CA ILE A 125 -4.31 -3.91 4.91
C ILE A 125 -3.42 -3.54 6.11
N GLY A 126 -2.96 -4.54 6.87
CA GLY A 126 -2.01 -4.37 7.97
C GLY A 126 -0.71 -3.71 7.50
N HIS A 127 -0.10 -4.25 6.44
CA HIS A 127 1.12 -3.71 5.82
C HIS A 127 0.97 -2.24 5.41
N VAL A 128 -0.11 -1.89 4.69
CA VAL A 128 -0.35 -0.48 4.31
C VAL A 128 -0.57 0.39 5.55
N GLY A 129 -1.24 -0.12 6.58
CA GLY A 129 -1.45 0.55 7.86
C GLY A 129 -0.16 0.84 8.63
N GLU A 130 0.78 -0.11 8.65
CA GLU A 130 2.11 0.06 9.23
C GLU A 130 2.87 1.19 8.54
N HIS A 131 2.86 1.21 7.21
CA HIS A 131 3.48 2.28 6.44
C HIS A 131 2.79 3.64 6.64
N TYR A 132 1.46 3.69 6.72
CA TYR A 132 0.76 4.92 7.10
C TYR A 132 1.27 5.46 8.45
N GLY A 133 1.38 4.60 9.47
CA GLY A 133 1.91 4.98 10.78
C GLY A 133 3.35 5.50 10.70
N GLN A 134 4.18 4.86 9.88
CA GLN A 134 5.55 5.32 9.63
C GLN A 134 5.58 6.70 8.96
N LEU A 135 4.74 6.93 7.94
CA LEU A 135 4.70 8.19 7.19
C LEU A 135 4.20 9.37 8.04
N VAL A 136 3.37 9.11 9.06
CA VAL A 136 2.99 10.14 10.04
C VAL A 136 4.24 10.75 10.69
N VAL A 137 5.27 9.93 10.99
CA VAL A 137 6.54 10.43 11.52
C VAL A 137 7.27 11.28 10.49
N TYR A 138 7.29 10.89 9.20
CA TYR A 138 7.94 11.66 8.12
C TYR A 138 7.36 13.07 8.00
N TYR A 139 6.04 13.20 8.13
CA TYR A 139 5.36 14.48 8.19
C TYR A 139 5.83 15.32 9.37
N ARG A 140 5.79 14.75 10.59
CA ARG A 140 6.08 15.50 11.82
C ARG A 140 7.53 15.95 11.91
N VAL A 141 8.49 15.12 11.51
CA VAL A 141 9.90 15.53 11.48
C VAL A 141 10.18 16.59 10.42
N ASN A 142 9.30 16.75 9.42
CA ASN A 142 9.35 17.82 8.42
C ASN A 142 8.54 19.06 8.80
N GLY A 143 7.99 19.13 10.01
CA GLY A 143 7.15 20.25 10.46
C GLY A 143 5.76 20.27 9.83
N LEU A 144 5.33 19.19 9.18
CA LEU A 144 4.05 19.08 8.49
C LEU A 144 3.00 18.39 9.37
N VAL A 145 1.73 18.73 9.14
CA VAL A 145 0.59 18.04 9.76
C VAL A 145 0.04 17.01 8.76
N PRO A 146 0.01 15.70 9.10
CA PRO A 146 -0.59 14.68 8.24
C PRO A 146 -2.03 15.06 7.84
N PRO A 147 -2.45 14.87 6.58
CA PRO A 147 -3.76 15.29 6.08
C PRO A 147 -4.92 14.82 6.95
N ALA A 148 -4.94 13.54 7.33
CA ALA A 148 -5.99 12.93 8.16
C ALA A 148 -6.08 13.50 9.60
N SER A 149 -5.05 14.21 10.08
CA SER A 149 -5.01 14.81 11.42
C SER A 149 -5.26 16.32 11.43
N ARG A 150 -5.55 16.93 10.26
CA ARG A 150 -5.85 18.35 10.19
C ARG A 150 -7.25 18.64 10.77
N PRO A 151 -7.48 19.82 11.37
CA PRO A 151 -8.82 20.21 11.81
C PRO A 151 -9.80 20.12 10.64
N ARG A 152 -10.97 19.52 10.88
CA ARG A 152 -12.07 19.57 9.92
C ARG A 152 -12.55 21.02 9.82
N ARG A 153 -12.58 21.54 8.59
CA ARG A 153 -13.22 22.83 8.29
C ARG A 153 -14.73 22.65 8.25
#